data_AF-A0A0Q9ID27-F1
#
_entry.id   AF-A0A0Q9ID27-F1
#
_cell.length_a   1.000
_cell.length_b   1.000
_cell.length_c   1.000
_cell.angle_alpha   90.00
_cell.angle_beta   90.00
_cell.angle_gamma   90.00
#
_symmetry.space_group_name_H-M   'P 1'
#
loop_
_entity.id
_entity.type
_entity.pdbx_description
1 polymer ?
#
loop_
_entity_poly.entity_id
_entity_poly.type
_entity_poly.pdbx_seq_one_letter_code
_entity_poly.pdbx_strand_id
1 'polypeptide(L)'
;MAGDLDLLIGTWTVRVKSWVWEYDFRSDGGVTWRDLGSMESGVGNWAATSKLVNMWWKGSTTRESWQRPLTTGSDHTWYEASYYRGKYRIEKTGFVPPSPTPPSGPTDATRIDAAWDASRSSLRFALNRLKLLQRQIKYFEDSHGSEDAFNELRRNYRRDMAVISRKLLVPSNPMDPAFRDALGKAVGLIEQNLALPKSLNPAHAGGKCSNPKPAYAWTTPGRKPPDTDLCNSWFSANADLQRDVVTHEYFHTVGLGDIEVNTTANALGNANTMAQVVAYLHDRARQKNSDGFEPMIPPLPTP
;
A
#
# COMPACT_ATOMS: atom_id res chain seq x y z
N MET A 1 -13.28 12.61 -0.75
CA MET A 1 -12.09 13.09 -1.51
C MET A 1 -12.30 14.55 -1.90
N ALA A 2 -12.23 15.46 -0.93
CA ALA A 2 -12.45 16.90 -1.12
C ALA A 2 -11.21 17.76 -0.84
N GLY A 3 -10.11 17.16 -0.35
CA GLY A 3 -8.97 17.92 0.18
C GLY A 3 -7.96 18.42 -0.85
N ASP A 4 -8.10 18.08 -2.13
CA ASP A 4 -7.16 18.45 -3.20
C ASP A 4 -7.70 19.54 -4.15
N LEU A 5 -8.94 20.01 -3.94
CA LEU A 5 -9.55 21.10 -4.72
C LEU A 5 -9.09 22.47 -4.23
N ASP A 6 -8.86 22.65 -2.94
CA ASP A 6 -8.28 23.88 -2.39
C ASP A 6 -6.88 24.15 -2.96
N LEU A 7 -6.17 23.10 -3.38
CA LEU A 7 -4.85 23.20 -4.02
C LEU A 7 -4.93 23.83 -5.43
N LEU A 8 -6.06 23.73 -6.12
CA LEU A 8 -6.27 24.33 -7.44
C LEU A 8 -6.41 25.85 -7.36
N ILE A 9 -7.00 26.39 -6.28
CA ILE A 9 -7.31 27.82 -6.14
C ILE A 9 -6.03 28.67 -6.17
N GLY A 10 -6.05 29.76 -6.92
CA GLY A 10 -4.94 30.69 -7.11
C GLY A 10 -4.40 30.68 -8.55
N THR A 11 -3.26 31.33 -8.72
CA THR A 11 -2.70 31.63 -10.04
C THR A 11 -1.75 30.54 -10.54
N TRP A 12 -1.84 30.18 -11.81
CA TRP A 12 -1.08 29.13 -12.49
C TRP A 12 -0.52 29.63 -13.82
N THR A 13 0.78 29.44 -14.05
CA THR A 13 1.40 29.56 -15.37
C THR A 13 1.27 28.25 -16.13
N VAL A 14 0.71 28.32 -17.34
CA VAL A 14 0.50 27.20 -18.26
C VAL A 14 1.40 27.40 -19.47
N ARG A 15 2.23 26.39 -19.78
CA ARG A 15 3.11 26.40 -20.94
C ARG A 15 2.71 25.31 -21.92
N VAL A 16 2.42 25.70 -23.15
CA VAL A 16 2.08 24.82 -24.26
C VAL A 16 2.91 25.21 -25.46
N LYS A 17 3.88 24.37 -25.84
CA LYS A 17 4.89 24.72 -26.88
C LYS A 17 5.56 26.06 -26.55
N SER A 18 5.38 27.07 -27.40
CA SER A 18 5.88 28.44 -27.24
C SER A 18 4.87 29.38 -26.57
N TRP A 19 3.64 28.95 -26.32
CA TRP A 19 2.61 29.76 -25.67
C TRP A 19 2.74 29.67 -24.15
N VAL A 20 2.55 30.81 -23.49
CA VAL A 20 2.58 30.91 -22.04
C VAL A 20 1.38 31.73 -21.60
N TRP A 21 0.51 31.09 -20.82
CA TRP A 21 -0.66 31.74 -20.25
C TRP A 21 -0.57 31.75 -18.72
N GLU A 22 -1.26 32.70 -18.11
CA GLU A 22 -1.50 32.76 -16.68
C GLU A 22 -2.99 32.57 -16.41
N TYR A 23 -3.36 31.64 -15.53
CA TYR A 23 -4.72 31.26 -15.18
C TYR A 23 -4.93 31.54 -13.69
N ASP A 24 -6.02 32.17 -13.29
CA ASP A 24 -6.34 32.41 -11.88
C ASP A 24 -7.66 31.73 -11.51
N PHE A 25 -7.59 30.68 -10.69
CA PHE A 25 -8.74 29.88 -10.25
C PHE A 25 -9.29 30.43 -8.94
N ARG A 26 -10.59 30.70 -8.91
CA ARG A 26 -11.30 31.22 -7.73
C ARG A 26 -12.15 30.15 -7.10
N SER A 27 -12.35 30.23 -5.79
CA SER A 27 -13.12 29.26 -4.99
C SER A 27 -14.61 29.23 -5.35
N ASP A 28 -15.12 30.26 -6.03
CA ASP A 28 -16.49 30.34 -6.52
C ASP A 28 -16.73 29.55 -7.83
N GLY A 29 -15.72 28.85 -8.35
CA GLY A 29 -15.80 28.12 -9.62
C GLY A 29 -15.47 28.97 -10.85
N GLY A 30 -15.12 30.26 -10.68
CA GLY A 30 -14.64 31.11 -11.78
C GLY A 30 -13.15 30.94 -12.06
N VAL A 31 -12.74 31.18 -13.30
CA VAL A 31 -11.33 31.22 -13.72
C VAL A 31 -11.10 32.36 -14.71
N THR A 32 -9.98 33.07 -14.60
CA THR A 32 -9.54 34.05 -15.61
C THR A 32 -8.24 33.61 -16.24
N TRP A 33 -7.99 33.94 -17.49
CA TRP A 33 -6.69 33.70 -18.13
C TRP A 33 -6.16 34.95 -18.83
N ARG A 34 -4.84 35.02 -18.98
CA ARG A 34 -4.13 36.02 -19.77
C ARG A 34 -2.98 35.37 -20.53
N ASP A 35 -2.80 35.74 -21.78
CA ASP A 35 -1.60 35.41 -22.55
C ASP A 35 -0.46 36.34 -22.16
N LEU A 36 0.69 35.75 -21.80
CA LEU A 36 1.88 36.51 -21.43
C LEU A 36 2.68 36.98 -22.65
N GLY A 37 2.43 36.42 -23.83
CA GLY A 37 3.00 36.84 -25.11
C GLY A 37 2.19 37.91 -25.85
N SER A 38 0.99 38.25 -25.36
CA SER A 38 0.09 39.23 -26.00
C SER A 38 -0.72 40.02 -24.96
N MET A 39 -1.69 40.81 -25.41
CA MET A 39 -2.67 41.49 -24.52
C MET A 39 -3.98 40.70 -24.40
N GLU A 40 -4.05 39.51 -24.98
CA GLU A 40 -5.26 38.69 -24.92
C GLU A 40 -5.51 38.17 -23.50
N SER A 41 -6.78 38.15 -23.13
CA SER A 41 -7.25 37.63 -21.85
C SER A 41 -8.70 37.17 -21.97
N GLY A 42 -9.14 36.36 -21.02
CA GLY A 42 -10.51 35.88 -20.99
C GLY A 42 -10.94 35.43 -19.61
N VAL A 43 -12.24 35.16 -19.51
CA VAL A 43 -12.87 34.69 -18.27
C VAL A 43 -13.70 33.44 -18.55
N GLY A 44 -13.84 32.57 -17.58
CA GLY A 44 -14.52 31.30 -17.71
C GLY A 44 -14.93 30.74 -16.36
N ASN A 45 -15.37 29.49 -16.38
CA ASN A 45 -15.63 28.73 -15.17
C ASN A 45 -14.95 27.38 -15.27
N TRP A 46 -14.80 26.73 -14.12
CA TRP A 46 -14.18 25.43 -14.00
C TRP A 46 -15.00 24.49 -13.11
N ALA A 47 -14.84 23.19 -13.32
CA ALA A 47 -15.33 22.15 -12.44
C ALA A 47 -14.34 20.98 -12.43
N ALA A 48 -14.28 20.26 -11.33
CA ALA A 48 -13.35 19.15 -11.18
C ALA A 48 -14.07 17.85 -10.84
N THR A 49 -13.51 16.76 -11.34
CA THR A 49 -13.83 15.38 -10.99
C THR A 49 -12.64 14.77 -10.25
N SER A 50 -12.70 13.50 -9.85
CA SER A 50 -11.54 12.80 -9.27
C SER A 50 -10.34 12.68 -10.23
N LYS A 51 -10.53 12.89 -11.54
CA LYS A 51 -9.49 12.67 -12.56
C LYS A 51 -9.13 13.91 -13.38
N LEU A 52 -10.05 14.87 -13.50
CA LEU A 52 -9.92 15.99 -14.41
C LEU A 52 -10.37 17.31 -13.78
N VAL A 53 -9.74 18.40 -14.17
CA VAL A 53 -10.26 19.76 -14.04
C VAL A 53 -10.70 20.21 -15.42
N ASN A 54 -11.98 20.52 -15.60
CA ASN A 54 -12.54 20.99 -16.86
C ASN A 54 -12.80 22.49 -16.78
N MET A 55 -12.51 23.21 -17.85
CA MET A 55 -12.70 24.66 -17.96
C MET A 55 -13.47 25.00 -19.23
N TRP A 56 -14.26 26.07 -19.15
CA TRP A 56 -14.98 26.61 -20.28
C TRP A 56 -14.98 28.13 -20.25
N TRP A 57 -14.66 28.72 -21.39
CA TRP A 57 -14.44 30.15 -21.53
C TRP A 57 -15.71 30.87 -22.01
N LYS A 58 -16.02 32.01 -21.39
CA LYS A 58 -17.15 32.84 -21.76
C LYS A 58 -16.89 33.48 -23.13
N GLY A 59 -17.87 33.42 -24.02
CA GLY A 59 -17.74 33.95 -25.38
C GLY A 59 -16.88 33.08 -26.32
N SER A 60 -16.51 31.86 -25.91
CA SER A 60 -15.74 30.92 -26.72
C SER A 60 -16.33 29.51 -26.65
N THR A 61 -16.23 28.77 -27.77
CA THR A 61 -16.56 27.35 -27.84
C THR A 61 -15.45 26.46 -27.30
N THR A 62 -14.26 27.03 -27.02
CA THR A 62 -13.13 26.29 -26.45
C THR A 62 -13.49 25.71 -25.08
N ARG A 63 -13.10 24.45 -24.90
CA ARG A 63 -13.14 23.71 -23.64
C ARG A 63 -11.74 23.19 -23.40
N GLU A 64 -11.32 23.17 -22.14
CA GLU A 64 -10.00 22.70 -21.74
C GLU A 64 -10.11 21.73 -20.58
N SER A 65 -9.22 20.74 -20.53
CA SER A 65 -9.19 19.74 -19.48
C SER A 65 -7.77 19.49 -18.99
N TRP A 66 -7.57 19.55 -17.67
CA TRP A 66 -6.32 19.20 -17.01
C TRP A 66 -6.42 17.90 -16.23
N GLN A 67 -5.34 17.13 -16.18
CA GLN A 67 -5.29 15.85 -15.47
C GLN A 67 -4.97 16.06 -13.99
N ARG A 68 -5.63 15.29 -13.13
CA ARG A 68 -5.38 15.23 -11.68
C ARG A 68 -4.60 13.95 -11.33
N PRO A 69 -3.73 13.97 -10.30
CA PRO A 69 -3.45 15.08 -9.39
C PRO A 69 -2.62 16.20 -10.04
N LEU A 70 -2.83 17.44 -9.60
CA LEU A 70 -2.05 18.60 -10.05
C LEU A 70 -0.74 18.64 -9.26
N THR A 71 0.34 18.11 -9.82
CA THR A 71 1.67 18.11 -9.21
C THR A 71 2.55 19.17 -9.86
N THR A 72 3.25 19.96 -9.04
CA THR A 72 4.18 20.98 -9.56
C THR A 72 5.33 20.31 -10.31
N GLY A 73 5.57 20.70 -11.57
CA GLY A 73 6.78 20.34 -12.31
C GLY A 73 6.73 19.08 -13.18
N SER A 74 5.55 18.47 -13.37
CA SER A 74 5.37 17.36 -14.32
C SER A 74 4.88 17.84 -15.69
N ASP A 75 5.41 17.25 -16.76
CA ASP A 75 4.81 17.30 -18.09
C ASP A 75 3.49 16.52 -18.05
N HIS A 76 2.36 17.23 -18.06
CA HIS A 76 1.05 16.61 -18.15
C HIS A 76 0.79 16.21 -19.60
N THR A 77 0.28 14.99 -19.80
CA THR A 77 0.27 14.36 -21.12
C THR A 77 -0.94 14.71 -21.98
N TRP A 78 -1.94 15.38 -21.41
CA TRP A 78 -3.20 15.62 -22.10
C TRP A 78 -3.81 16.99 -21.85
N TYR A 79 -3.50 17.92 -22.75
CA TYR A 79 -4.24 19.15 -23.00
C TYR A 79 -5.14 18.91 -24.22
N GLU A 80 -6.40 19.32 -24.14
CA GLU A 80 -7.32 19.29 -25.27
C GLU A 80 -8.07 20.62 -25.32
N ALA A 81 -7.78 21.41 -26.35
CA ALA A 81 -8.51 22.61 -26.74
C ALA A 81 -8.87 22.53 -28.22
N SER A 82 -9.75 23.41 -28.67
CA SER A 82 -10.16 23.51 -30.09
C SER A 82 -8.97 23.71 -31.05
N TYR A 83 -7.86 24.28 -30.58
CA TYR A 83 -6.69 24.63 -31.38
C TYR A 83 -5.44 23.79 -31.07
N TYR A 84 -5.44 22.97 -30.03
CA TYR A 84 -4.28 22.15 -29.69
C TYR A 84 -4.65 20.91 -28.86
N ARG A 85 -4.03 19.79 -29.21
CA ARG A 85 -4.06 18.54 -28.45
C ARG A 85 -2.64 18.03 -28.23
N GLY A 86 -2.24 17.82 -26.98
CA GLY A 86 -0.89 17.33 -26.67
C GLY A 86 -0.40 17.64 -25.26
N LYS A 87 0.92 17.64 -25.07
CA LYS A 87 1.55 17.85 -23.76
C LYS A 87 1.53 19.31 -23.34
N TYR A 88 1.46 19.55 -22.04
CA TYR A 88 1.51 20.88 -21.43
C TYR A 88 2.16 20.81 -20.04
N ARG A 89 2.64 21.95 -19.55
CA ARG A 89 3.21 22.08 -18.20
C ARG A 89 2.46 23.17 -17.44
N ILE A 90 2.12 22.91 -16.20
CA ILE A 90 1.47 23.88 -15.31
C ILE A 90 2.30 24.11 -14.05
N GLU A 91 2.34 25.35 -13.58
CA GLU A 91 3.08 25.77 -12.39
C GLU A 91 2.27 26.81 -11.63
N LYS A 92 2.24 26.78 -10.29
CA LYS A 92 1.47 27.75 -9.51
C LYS A 92 2.30 29.02 -9.23
N THR A 93 1.84 30.18 -9.71
CA THR A 93 2.50 31.49 -9.54
C THR A 93 2.35 31.98 -8.10
N GLY A 94 3.43 32.54 -7.50
CA GLY A 94 3.41 33.04 -6.11
C GLY A 94 3.62 31.97 -5.03
N PHE A 95 3.76 30.70 -5.42
CA PHE A 95 4.39 29.71 -4.55
C PHE A 95 5.88 30.03 -4.47
N VAL A 96 6.35 30.62 -3.37
CA VAL A 96 7.78 30.59 -3.04
C VAL A 96 8.08 29.13 -2.75
N PRO A 97 8.78 28.40 -3.64
CA PRO A 97 9.21 27.08 -3.27
C PRO A 97 10.13 27.25 -2.06
N PRO A 98 9.96 26.48 -0.96
CA PRO A 98 11.05 26.40 0.00
C PRO A 98 12.32 26.10 -0.81
N SER A 99 13.42 26.80 -0.51
CA SER A 99 14.76 26.53 -1.08
C SER A 99 14.91 25.03 -1.28
N PRO A 100 15.44 24.56 -2.43
CA PRO A 100 15.43 23.14 -2.78
C PRO A 100 16.08 22.39 -1.63
N THR A 101 15.25 21.84 -0.76
CA THR A 101 15.66 20.77 0.11
C THR A 101 15.86 19.66 -0.91
N PRO A 102 17.09 19.13 -1.07
CA PRO A 102 17.32 18.00 -1.98
C PRO A 102 16.17 17.03 -1.75
N PRO A 103 15.46 16.55 -2.79
CA PRO A 103 14.12 15.96 -2.65
C PRO A 103 14.16 15.10 -1.42
N SER A 104 13.57 15.59 -0.32
CA SER A 104 13.76 14.92 0.94
C SER A 104 13.03 13.62 0.69
N GLY A 105 13.79 12.54 0.53
CA GLY A 105 13.21 11.21 0.40
C GLY A 105 12.17 11.06 1.51
N PRO A 106 11.14 10.23 1.32
CA PRO A 106 9.99 10.19 2.22
C PRO A 106 10.45 10.27 3.66
N THR A 107 9.90 11.23 4.42
CA THR A 107 10.31 11.44 5.83
C THR A 107 10.14 10.13 6.60
N ASP A 108 10.85 9.96 7.71
CA ASP A 108 10.70 8.74 8.52
C ASP A 108 9.24 8.52 8.92
N ALA A 109 8.53 9.58 9.30
CA ALA A 109 7.09 9.53 9.57
C ALA A 109 6.29 9.00 8.37
N THR A 110 6.54 9.52 7.15
CA THR A 110 5.87 9.06 5.93
C THR A 110 6.17 7.59 5.62
N ARG A 111 7.41 7.13 5.81
CA ARG A 111 7.78 5.72 5.59
C ARG A 111 7.08 4.82 6.62
N ILE A 112 7.06 5.24 7.88
CA ILE A 112 6.40 4.52 8.97
C ILE A 112 4.90 4.41 8.72
N ASP A 113 4.24 5.50 8.31
CA ASP A 113 2.82 5.52 7.97
C ASP A 113 2.52 4.57 6.82
N ALA A 114 3.31 4.65 5.73
CA ALA A 114 3.14 3.79 4.58
C ALA A 114 3.33 2.30 4.91
N ALA A 115 4.37 1.96 5.68
CA ALA A 115 4.64 0.58 6.07
C ALA A 115 3.60 0.03 7.05
N TRP A 116 3.10 0.87 7.97
CA TRP A 116 2.00 0.54 8.86
C TRP A 116 0.73 0.22 8.07
N ASP A 117 0.31 1.12 7.20
CA ASP A 117 -0.91 0.96 6.40
C ASP A 117 -0.81 -0.26 5.48
N ALA A 118 0.36 -0.47 4.85
CA ALA A 118 0.64 -1.66 4.06
C ALA A 118 0.54 -2.93 4.90
N SER A 119 1.11 -2.96 6.11
CA SER A 119 1.05 -4.12 7.01
C SER A 119 -0.39 -4.45 7.38
N ARG A 120 -1.19 -3.43 7.75
CA ARG A 120 -2.60 -3.61 8.07
C ARG A 120 -3.41 -4.09 6.86
N SER A 121 -3.13 -3.56 5.67
CA SER A 121 -3.77 -4.00 4.41
C SER A 121 -3.47 -5.48 4.12
N SER A 122 -2.20 -5.88 4.22
CA SER A 122 -1.78 -7.28 3.98
C SER A 122 -2.39 -8.25 4.97
N LEU A 123 -2.45 -7.89 6.26
CA LEU A 123 -3.13 -8.70 7.28
C LEU A 123 -4.62 -8.85 6.99
N ARG A 124 -5.33 -7.78 6.63
CA ARG A 124 -6.77 -7.86 6.27
C ARG A 124 -7.00 -8.73 5.04
N PHE A 125 -6.15 -8.61 4.02
CA PHE A 125 -6.22 -9.46 2.83
C PHE A 125 -6.01 -10.92 3.19
N ALA A 126 -4.94 -11.24 3.91
CA ALA A 126 -4.61 -12.59 4.35
C ALA A 126 -5.74 -13.18 5.21
N LEU A 127 -6.24 -12.42 6.18
CA LEU A 127 -7.36 -12.84 7.03
C LEU A 127 -8.60 -13.19 6.22
N ASN A 128 -8.98 -12.34 5.26
CA ASN A 128 -10.13 -12.59 4.40
C ASN A 128 -9.96 -13.87 3.58
N ARG A 129 -8.76 -14.09 3.02
CA ARG A 129 -8.43 -15.32 2.28
C ARG A 129 -8.53 -16.57 3.15
N LEU A 130 -7.98 -16.54 4.36
CA LEU A 130 -8.03 -17.68 5.28
C LEU A 130 -9.45 -17.98 5.77
N LYS A 131 -10.25 -16.95 6.08
CA LYS A 131 -11.66 -17.13 6.45
C LYS A 131 -12.50 -17.66 5.29
N LEU A 132 -12.23 -17.21 4.05
CA LEU A 132 -12.86 -17.75 2.85
C LEU A 132 -12.49 -19.23 2.63
N LEU A 133 -11.22 -19.60 2.83
CA LEU A 133 -10.78 -20.99 2.80
C LEU A 133 -11.48 -21.84 3.86
N GLN A 134 -11.59 -21.38 5.11
CA GLN A 134 -12.35 -22.08 6.16
C GLN A 134 -13.81 -22.32 5.75
N ARG A 135 -14.48 -21.31 5.18
CA ARG A 135 -15.86 -21.46 4.68
C ARG A 135 -15.96 -22.48 3.55
N GLN A 136 -15.01 -22.49 2.62
CA GLN A 136 -15.03 -23.44 1.50
C GLN A 136 -14.77 -24.88 1.96
N ILE A 137 -13.88 -25.07 2.95
CA ILE A 137 -13.66 -26.37 3.60
C ILE A 137 -14.97 -26.87 4.22
N LYS A 138 -15.63 -26.01 5.00
CA LYS A 138 -16.92 -26.34 5.60
C LYS A 138 -18.00 -26.67 4.57
N TYR A 139 -18.09 -25.90 3.49
CA TYR A 139 -19.03 -26.18 2.41
C TYR A 139 -18.78 -27.55 1.77
N PHE A 140 -17.52 -27.92 1.55
CA PHE A 140 -17.18 -29.25 1.05
C PHE A 140 -17.60 -30.37 2.04
N GLU A 141 -17.41 -30.18 3.35
CA GLU A 141 -17.88 -31.13 4.37
C GLU A 141 -19.41 -31.26 4.37
N ASP A 142 -20.12 -30.13 4.35
CA ASP A 142 -21.58 -30.06 4.33
C ASP A 142 -22.15 -30.64 3.01
N SER A 143 -21.35 -30.67 1.94
CA SER A 143 -21.70 -31.30 0.65
C SER A 143 -21.49 -32.82 0.60
N HIS A 144 -21.11 -33.44 1.73
CA HIS A 144 -20.76 -34.87 1.82
C HIS A 144 -19.67 -35.31 0.83
N GLY A 145 -18.71 -34.42 0.56
CA GLY A 145 -17.58 -34.75 -0.31
C GLY A 145 -17.86 -34.63 -1.81
N SER A 146 -18.84 -33.80 -2.21
CA SER A 146 -19.17 -33.57 -3.62
C SER A 146 -17.94 -33.20 -4.45
N GLU A 147 -17.82 -33.83 -5.62
CA GLU A 147 -16.72 -33.59 -6.56
C GLU A 147 -16.68 -32.12 -7.02
N ASP A 148 -17.83 -31.49 -7.24
CA ASP A 148 -17.92 -30.08 -7.62
C ASP A 148 -17.40 -29.16 -6.52
N ALA A 149 -17.78 -29.43 -5.26
CA ALA A 149 -17.30 -28.66 -4.11
C ALA A 149 -15.79 -28.85 -3.89
N PHE A 150 -15.27 -30.07 -4.13
CA PHE A 150 -13.84 -30.35 -4.08
C PHE A 150 -13.07 -29.59 -5.18
N ASN A 151 -13.61 -29.60 -6.40
CA ASN A 151 -13.02 -28.91 -7.55
C ASN A 151 -12.97 -27.40 -7.32
N GLU A 152 -14.01 -26.80 -6.75
CA GLU A 152 -14.04 -25.39 -6.40
C GLU A 152 -12.99 -25.04 -5.33
N LEU A 153 -12.91 -25.84 -4.25
CA LEU A 153 -11.92 -25.68 -3.19
C LEU A 153 -10.49 -25.72 -3.75
N ARG A 154 -10.19 -26.73 -4.57
CA ARG A 154 -8.87 -26.89 -5.20
C ARG A 154 -8.58 -25.75 -6.17
N ARG A 155 -9.52 -25.37 -7.02
CA ARG A 155 -9.29 -24.31 -8.02
C ARG A 155 -9.02 -22.96 -7.39
N ASN A 156 -9.81 -22.57 -6.38
CA ASN A 156 -9.80 -21.21 -5.84
C ASN A 156 -8.79 -21.00 -4.70
N TYR A 157 -8.40 -22.08 -4.01
CA TYR A 157 -7.58 -21.98 -2.79
C TYR A 157 -6.34 -22.89 -2.77
N ARG A 158 -5.98 -23.55 -3.88
CA ARG A 158 -4.75 -24.39 -3.95
C ARG A 158 -3.49 -23.68 -3.46
N ARG A 159 -3.30 -22.41 -3.83
CA ARG A 159 -2.13 -21.64 -3.36
C ARG A 159 -2.18 -21.41 -1.85
N ASP A 160 -3.32 -20.98 -1.33
CA ASP A 160 -3.49 -20.69 0.09
C ASP A 160 -3.25 -21.95 0.93
N MET A 161 -3.76 -23.11 0.48
CA MET A 161 -3.47 -24.41 1.08
C MET A 161 -1.97 -24.76 1.05
N ALA A 162 -1.29 -24.50 -0.07
CA ALA A 162 0.15 -24.72 -0.18
C ALA A 162 0.96 -23.81 0.75
N VAL A 163 0.55 -22.54 0.92
CA VAL A 163 1.19 -21.60 1.86
C VAL A 163 1.03 -22.11 3.29
N ILE A 164 -0.19 -22.45 3.70
CA ILE A 164 -0.47 -22.95 5.06
C ILE A 164 0.28 -24.26 5.31
N SER A 165 0.15 -25.24 4.42
CA SER A 165 0.81 -26.54 4.55
C SER A 165 2.32 -26.40 4.71
N ARG A 166 2.95 -25.58 3.88
CA ARG A 166 4.40 -25.43 3.91
C ARG A 166 4.89 -24.61 5.08
N LYS A 167 4.27 -23.45 5.37
CA LYS A 167 4.77 -22.55 6.42
C LYS A 167 4.40 -23.02 7.82
N LEU A 168 3.26 -23.71 7.98
CA LEU A 168 2.83 -24.25 9.27
C LEU A 168 3.18 -25.73 9.45
N LEU A 169 3.92 -26.32 8.51
CA LEU A 169 4.39 -27.71 8.56
C LEU A 169 3.25 -28.72 8.79
N VAL A 170 2.11 -28.51 8.13
CA VAL A 170 0.93 -29.38 8.21
C VAL A 170 0.69 -30.09 6.88
N PRO A 171 0.01 -31.25 6.88
CA PRO A 171 -0.36 -31.94 5.64
C PRO A 171 -1.11 -31.03 4.66
N SER A 172 -0.90 -31.23 3.36
CA SER A 172 -1.52 -30.40 2.32
C SER A 172 -3.00 -30.68 2.08
N ASN A 173 -3.53 -31.77 2.68
CA ASN A 173 -4.93 -32.12 2.62
C ASN A 173 -5.75 -31.17 3.53
N PRO A 174 -6.65 -30.35 2.98
CA PRO A 174 -7.44 -29.40 3.78
C PRO A 174 -8.45 -30.07 4.72
N MET A 175 -8.74 -31.37 4.53
CA MET A 175 -9.60 -32.14 5.43
C MET A 175 -8.87 -32.68 6.65
N ASP A 176 -7.53 -32.65 6.62
CA ASP A 176 -6.72 -33.10 7.74
C ASP A 176 -7.02 -32.24 8.99
N PRO A 177 -7.31 -32.85 10.15
CA PRO A 177 -7.54 -32.10 11.39
C PRO A 177 -6.41 -31.14 11.75
N ALA A 178 -5.14 -31.52 11.52
CA ALA A 178 -3.99 -30.68 11.80
C ALA A 178 -3.95 -29.45 10.88
N PHE A 179 -4.33 -29.61 9.60
CA PHE A 179 -4.44 -28.48 8.68
C PHE A 179 -5.50 -27.47 9.16
N ARG A 180 -6.69 -27.96 9.53
CA ARG A 180 -7.81 -27.11 9.95
C ARG A 180 -7.54 -26.40 11.28
N ASP A 181 -6.92 -27.09 12.23
CA ASP A 181 -6.48 -26.50 13.50
C ASP A 181 -5.43 -25.40 13.27
N ALA A 182 -4.40 -25.67 12.46
CA ALA A 182 -3.37 -24.67 12.14
C ALA A 182 -3.96 -23.46 11.40
N LEU A 183 -4.88 -23.67 10.46
CA LEU A 183 -5.62 -22.61 9.77
C LEU A 183 -6.42 -21.74 10.77
N GLY A 184 -7.15 -22.37 11.70
CA GLY A 184 -7.90 -21.66 12.74
C GLY A 184 -7.01 -20.84 13.67
N LYS A 185 -5.89 -21.40 14.12
CA LYS A 185 -4.91 -20.70 14.96
C LYS A 185 -4.25 -19.54 14.22
N ALA A 186 -3.89 -19.72 12.95
CA ALA A 186 -3.35 -18.65 12.11
C ALA A 186 -4.33 -17.47 11.96
N VAL A 187 -5.62 -17.76 11.74
CA VAL A 187 -6.69 -16.75 11.72
C VAL A 187 -6.73 -15.98 13.05
N GLY A 188 -6.77 -16.68 14.18
CA GLY A 188 -6.82 -16.04 15.50
C GLY A 188 -5.59 -15.19 15.82
N LEU A 189 -4.40 -15.59 15.38
CA LEU A 189 -3.18 -14.80 15.53
C LEU A 189 -3.20 -13.52 14.68
N ILE A 190 -3.67 -13.61 13.43
CA ILE A 190 -3.80 -12.45 12.53
C ILE A 190 -4.83 -11.46 13.08
N GLU A 191 -5.95 -11.94 13.62
CA GLU A 191 -6.95 -11.08 14.27
C GLU A 191 -6.38 -10.34 15.49
N GLN A 192 -5.64 -11.05 16.34
CA GLN A 192 -4.97 -10.43 17.49
C GLN A 192 -3.96 -9.37 17.04
N ASN A 193 -3.18 -9.63 15.99
CA ASN A 193 -2.24 -8.66 15.43
C ASN A 193 -2.98 -7.42 14.89
N LEU A 194 -4.07 -7.61 14.14
CA LEU A 194 -4.88 -6.52 13.59
C LEU A 194 -5.54 -5.64 14.64
N ALA A 195 -5.85 -6.19 15.82
CA ALA A 195 -6.46 -5.45 16.91
C ALA A 195 -5.48 -4.51 17.65
N LEU A 196 -4.17 -4.64 17.40
CA LEU A 196 -3.17 -3.81 18.06
C LEU A 196 -3.14 -2.38 17.49
N PRO A 197 -3.05 -1.35 18.34
CA PRO A 197 -2.91 0.02 17.90
C PRO A 197 -1.52 0.28 17.32
N LYS A 198 -1.41 1.31 16.47
CA LYS A 198 -0.12 1.77 15.95
C LYS A 198 0.74 2.32 17.08
N SER A 199 1.95 1.81 17.19
CA SER A 199 3.00 2.27 18.09
C SER A 199 4.35 1.86 17.50
N LEU A 200 4.96 2.77 16.75
CA LEU A 200 6.19 2.57 15.98
C LEU A 200 7.09 3.80 16.20
N ASN A 201 8.31 3.60 16.67
CA ASN A 201 9.25 4.67 17.00
C ASN A 201 10.42 4.68 15.99
N PRO A 202 10.78 5.83 15.38
CA PRO A 202 11.97 5.97 14.56
C PRO A 202 13.22 6.03 15.45
N ALA A 203 13.67 4.89 15.95
CA ALA A 203 14.78 4.83 16.91
C ALA A 203 16.15 4.95 16.23
N HIS A 204 16.27 4.53 14.98
CA HIS A 204 17.53 4.53 14.21
C HIS A 204 18.62 3.70 14.89
N ALA A 205 19.56 4.35 15.58
CA ALA A 205 20.62 3.74 16.39
C ALA A 205 20.37 3.89 17.90
N GLY A 206 19.31 4.58 18.31
CA GLY A 206 18.91 4.79 19.70
C GLY A 206 17.89 3.78 20.21
N GLY A 207 17.36 4.01 21.41
CA GLY A 207 16.36 3.15 22.02
C GLY A 207 16.83 1.69 22.10
N LYS A 208 15.96 0.77 21.68
CA LYS A 208 16.24 -0.68 21.69
C LYS A 208 17.17 -1.11 20.54
N CYS A 209 17.39 -0.23 19.57
CA CYS A 209 18.32 -0.44 18.45
C CYS A 209 19.79 -0.17 18.81
N SER A 210 20.11 0.24 20.04
CA SER A 210 21.49 0.51 20.48
C SER A 210 22.34 -0.76 20.69
N ASN A 211 21.73 -1.94 20.61
CA ASN A 211 22.43 -3.23 20.73
C ASN A 211 23.19 -3.52 19.41
N PRO A 212 24.48 -3.91 19.44
CA PRO A 212 25.34 -4.01 18.26
C PRO A 212 24.94 -5.06 17.19
N LYS A 213 23.86 -5.83 17.38
CA LYS A 213 23.37 -6.72 16.33
C LYS A 213 22.56 -5.93 15.30
N PRO A 214 22.86 -6.07 13.99
CA PRO A 214 22.06 -5.44 12.95
C PRO A 214 20.64 -6.03 12.97
N ALA A 215 19.70 -5.24 13.48
CA ALA A 215 18.27 -5.54 13.47
C ALA A 215 17.53 -4.59 12.55
N TYR A 216 16.40 -5.02 12.01
CA TYR A 216 15.47 -4.13 11.31
C TYR A 216 14.60 -3.37 12.31
N ALA A 217 14.11 -4.05 13.33
CA ALA A 217 13.33 -3.46 14.40
C ALA A 217 13.48 -4.28 15.69
N TRP A 218 12.90 -3.77 16.78
CA TRP A 218 12.83 -4.48 18.04
C TRP A 218 11.53 -4.16 18.76
N THR A 219 10.81 -5.20 19.22
CA THR A 219 9.56 -5.06 19.98
C THR A 219 9.64 -5.78 21.31
N THR A 220 9.16 -5.13 22.38
CA THR A 220 9.02 -5.80 23.69
C THR A 220 7.93 -6.88 23.59
N PRO A 221 8.24 -8.19 23.74
CA PRO A 221 7.24 -9.22 23.59
C PRO A 221 6.08 -9.07 24.58
N GLY A 222 4.84 -9.28 24.12
CA GLY A 222 3.64 -9.22 24.95
C GLY A 222 3.21 -7.83 25.46
N ARG A 223 3.96 -6.75 25.19
CA ARG A 223 3.66 -5.40 25.69
C ARG A 223 2.47 -4.77 24.95
N LYS A 224 1.48 -4.26 25.68
CA LYS A 224 0.28 -3.60 25.13
C LYS A 224 0.13 -2.19 25.74
N PRO A 225 0.09 -1.10 24.94
CA PRO A 225 0.23 -1.07 23.48
C PRO A 225 1.62 -1.56 23.03
N PRO A 226 1.78 -1.96 21.75
CA PRO A 226 3.07 -2.34 21.19
C PRO A 226 4.14 -1.28 21.48
N ASP A 227 5.40 -1.68 21.56
CA ASP A 227 6.52 -0.78 21.82
C ASP A 227 7.69 -1.17 20.90
N THR A 228 7.51 -0.81 19.64
CA THR A 228 8.36 -1.22 18.52
C THR A 228 9.27 -0.09 18.09
N ASP A 229 10.58 -0.32 18.17
CA ASP A 229 11.61 0.60 17.70
C ASP A 229 12.10 0.16 16.33
N LEU A 230 12.09 1.06 15.35
CA LEU A 230 12.58 0.83 13.99
C LEU A 230 14.04 1.28 13.88
N CYS A 231 14.89 0.38 13.42
CA CYS A 231 16.34 0.57 13.39
C CYS A 231 16.84 1.04 12.01
N ASN A 232 18.10 1.47 11.93
CA ASN A 232 18.71 1.98 10.68
C ASN A 232 18.50 1.08 9.45
N SER A 233 18.63 -0.24 9.61
CA SER A 233 18.47 -1.19 8.51
C SER A 233 17.07 -1.17 7.89
N TRP A 234 16.03 -0.85 8.68
CA TRP A 234 14.66 -0.75 8.20
C TRP A 234 14.43 0.48 7.33
N PHE A 235 15.03 1.61 7.67
CA PHE A 235 14.92 2.83 6.85
C PHE A 235 15.59 2.68 5.48
N SER A 236 16.60 1.81 5.39
CA SER A 236 17.30 1.49 4.13
C SER A 236 16.66 0.33 3.35
N ALA A 237 15.67 -0.36 3.93
CA ALA A 237 14.99 -1.48 3.29
C ALA A 237 13.99 -1.02 2.20
N ASN A 238 13.64 -1.94 1.30
CA ASN A 238 12.55 -1.72 0.35
C ASN A 238 11.17 -1.78 1.06
N ALA A 239 10.13 -1.30 0.38
CA ALA A 239 8.77 -1.19 0.94
C ALA A 239 8.18 -2.54 1.40
N ASP A 240 8.46 -3.62 0.68
CA ASP A 240 7.97 -4.96 1.03
C ASP A 240 8.59 -5.46 2.34
N LEU A 241 9.90 -5.27 2.50
CA LEU A 241 10.59 -5.64 3.72
C LEU A 241 10.18 -4.73 4.89
N GLN A 242 9.97 -3.44 4.66
CA GLN A 242 9.47 -2.52 5.69
C GLN A 242 8.11 -2.96 6.24
N ARG A 243 7.17 -3.29 5.34
CA ARG A 243 5.85 -3.83 5.66
C ARG A 243 5.93 -5.15 6.42
N ASP A 244 6.78 -6.06 5.97
CA ASP A 244 6.89 -7.40 6.55
C ASP A 244 7.52 -7.36 7.94
N VAL A 245 8.52 -6.50 8.15
CA VAL A 245 9.09 -6.25 9.50
C VAL A 245 8.02 -5.72 10.44
N VAL A 246 7.24 -4.70 10.05
CA VAL A 246 6.15 -4.19 10.91
C VAL A 246 5.15 -5.29 11.25
N THR A 247 4.83 -6.16 10.29
CA THR A 247 3.92 -7.30 10.50
C THR A 247 4.49 -8.31 11.50
N HIS A 248 5.77 -8.65 11.35
CA HIS A 248 6.55 -9.54 12.22
C HIS A 248 6.64 -9.02 13.65
N GLU A 249 7.05 -7.77 13.83
CA GLU A 249 7.19 -7.12 15.13
C GLU A 249 5.88 -7.15 15.94
N TYR A 250 4.75 -7.00 15.27
CA TYR A 250 3.44 -7.03 15.94
C TYR A 250 3.04 -8.45 16.36
N PHE A 251 3.56 -9.49 15.73
CA PHE A 251 3.40 -10.86 16.23
C PHE A 251 4.18 -11.10 17.53
N HIS A 252 5.31 -10.44 17.76
CA HIS A 252 5.96 -10.45 19.08
C HIS A 252 5.07 -9.85 20.17
N THR A 253 4.30 -8.81 19.84
CA THR A 253 3.32 -8.24 20.77
C THR A 253 2.16 -9.22 21.08
N VAL A 254 1.81 -10.08 20.13
CA VAL A 254 0.85 -11.17 20.34
C VAL A 254 1.44 -12.33 21.18
N GLY A 255 2.76 -12.33 21.41
CA GLY A 255 3.46 -13.31 22.24
C GLY A 255 4.26 -14.36 21.45
N LEU A 256 4.44 -14.17 20.14
CA LEU A 256 5.28 -15.04 19.32
C LEU A 256 6.76 -14.69 19.51
N GLY A 257 7.66 -15.65 19.31
CA GLY A 257 9.10 -15.47 19.45
C GLY A 257 9.86 -15.60 18.12
N ASP A 258 11.16 -15.37 18.19
CA ASP A 258 12.13 -15.72 17.14
C ASP A 258 12.77 -17.06 17.46
N ILE A 259 12.07 -18.13 17.12
CA ILE A 259 12.45 -19.51 17.45
C ILE A 259 12.71 -20.34 16.20
N GLU A 260 13.51 -21.39 16.32
CA GLU A 260 13.67 -22.37 15.25
C GLU A 260 12.35 -23.11 14.98
N VAL A 261 12.07 -23.38 13.70
CA VAL A 261 10.77 -23.90 13.22
C VAL A 261 10.93 -25.31 12.67
N ASN A 262 10.69 -26.29 13.55
CA ASN A 262 10.77 -27.72 13.20
C ASN A 262 9.43 -28.46 13.39
N THR A 263 8.42 -27.80 13.95
CA THR A 263 7.08 -28.36 14.17
C THR A 263 5.99 -27.32 13.89
N THR A 264 4.75 -27.75 13.73
CA THR A 264 3.60 -26.84 13.61
C THR A 264 3.44 -25.92 14.83
N ALA A 265 3.72 -26.43 16.04
CA ALA A 265 3.66 -25.61 17.25
C ALA A 265 4.73 -24.51 17.23
N ASN A 266 5.96 -24.84 16.80
CA ASN A 266 7.01 -23.85 16.60
C ASN A 266 6.63 -22.83 15.52
N ALA A 267 6.07 -23.28 14.39
CA ALA A 267 5.62 -22.40 13.32
C ALA A 267 4.57 -21.38 13.78
N LEU A 268 3.58 -21.83 14.56
CA LEU A 268 2.55 -20.97 15.14
C LEU A 268 3.06 -20.09 16.29
N GLY A 269 4.17 -20.48 16.92
CA GLY A 269 4.88 -19.70 17.95
C GLY A 269 5.95 -18.76 17.38
N ASN A 270 6.19 -18.76 16.07
CA ASN A 270 7.25 -18.00 15.43
C ASN A 270 6.72 -16.77 14.67
N ALA A 271 7.21 -15.58 15.04
CA ALA A 271 6.75 -14.31 14.47
C ALA A 271 7.08 -14.17 12.97
N ASN A 272 8.27 -14.63 12.57
CA ASN A 272 8.71 -14.63 11.17
C ASN A 272 7.82 -15.53 10.29
N THR A 273 7.51 -16.75 10.75
CA THR A 273 6.63 -17.68 10.04
C THR A 273 5.25 -17.09 9.80
N MET A 274 4.65 -16.48 10.83
CA MET A 274 3.34 -15.86 10.68
C MET A 274 3.36 -14.63 9.78
N ALA A 275 4.40 -13.79 9.84
CA ALA A 275 4.58 -12.69 8.89
C ALA A 275 4.74 -13.20 7.45
N GLN A 276 5.46 -14.30 7.23
CA GLN A 276 5.61 -14.92 5.92
C GLN A 276 4.30 -15.50 5.40
N VAL A 277 3.48 -16.13 6.24
CA VAL A 277 2.12 -16.57 5.85
C VAL A 277 1.33 -15.39 5.29
N VAL A 278 1.32 -14.26 5.99
CA VAL A 278 0.65 -13.03 5.54
C VAL A 278 1.21 -12.54 4.22
N ALA A 279 2.54 -12.47 4.10
CA ALA A 279 3.20 -11.96 2.91
C ALA A 279 2.94 -12.82 1.66
N TYR A 280 2.98 -14.15 1.76
CA TYR A 280 2.71 -15.04 0.61
C TYR A 280 1.25 -15.10 0.19
N LEU A 281 0.32 -14.86 1.13
CA LEU A 281 -1.10 -14.76 0.84
C LEU A 281 -1.41 -13.42 0.13
N HIS A 282 -0.86 -12.31 0.64
CA HIS A 282 -1.04 -10.98 0.06
C HIS A 282 -0.35 -10.85 -1.31
N ASP A 283 0.94 -11.13 -1.38
CA ASP A 283 1.73 -11.04 -2.61
C ASP A 283 1.64 -12.37 -3.37
N ARG A 284 0.56 -12.60 -4.11
CA ARG A 284 0.29 -13.90 -4.76
C ARG A 284 1.34 -14.30 -5.82
N ALA A 285 2.11 -13.35 -6.34
CA ALA A 285 3.24 -13.60 -7.25
C ALA A 285 4.58 -13.80 -6.52
N ARG A 286 4.62 -13.64 -5.19
CA ARG A 286 5.85 -13.75 -4.41
C ARG A 286 6.42 -15.15 -4.48
N GLN A 287 7.71 -15.21 -4.82
CA GLN A 287 8.50 -16.43 -4.98
C GLN A 287 9.65 -16.55 -3.98
N LYS A 288 9.93 -15.51 -3.19
CA LYS A 288 11.00 -15.47 -2.16
C LYS A 288 10.50 -14.70 -0.93
N ASN A 289 11.07 -14.98 0.24
CA ASN A 289 10.89 -14.13 1.41
C ASN A 289 11.49 -12.72 1.14
N SER A 290 11.02 -11.69 1.85
CA SER A 290 11.52 -10.30 1.68
C SER A 290 12.99 -10.13 2.07
N ASP A 291 13.51 -11.02 2.92
CA ASP A 291 14.93 -11.10 3.31
C ASP A 291 15.79 -11.91 2.33
N GLY A 292 15.17 -12.55 1.33
CA GLY A 292 15.85 -13.33 0.29
C GLY A 292 16.09 -14.81 0.61
N PHE A 293 15.77 -15.29 1.83
CA PHE A 293 16.11 -16.65 2.27
C PHE A 293 14.88 -17.57 2.30
N GLU A 294 14.63 -18.30 1.21
CA GLU A 294 13.95 -19.62 1.10
C GLU A 294 13.44 -19.82 -0.35
N PRO A 295 13.42 -21.07 -0.88
CA PRO A 295 12.93 -21.34 -2.23
C PRO A 295 11.39 -21.29 -2.36
N MET A 296 10.96 -20.98 -3.59
CA MET A 296 9.60 -20.74 -4.10
C MET A 296 8.46 -21.62 -3.55
N ILE A 297 7.37 -21.00 -3.10
CA ILE A 297 6.02 -21.60 -3.11
C ILE A 297 5.51 -21.46 -4.55
N PRO A 298 5.06 -22.55 -5.23
CA PRO A 298 4.77 -22.51 -6.66
C PRO A 298 3.92 -21.29 -7.03
N PRO A 299 4.34 -20.47 -8.03
CA PRO A 299 3.56 -19.34 -8.48
C PRO A 299 2.20 -19.84 -8.95
N LEU A 300 1.18 -18.98 -8.85
CA LEU A 300 -0.03 -19.24 -9.63
C LEU A 300 0.38 -19.34 -11.10
N PRO A 301 -0.23 -20.24 -11.89
CA PRO A 301 -0.14 -20.14 -13.34
C PRO A 301 -0.50 -18.70 -13.72
N THR A 302 0.38 -18.03 -14.47
CA THR A 302 -0.02 -16.81 -15.17
C THR A 302 -1.20 -17.17 -16.08
N PRO A 303 -2.22 -16.29 -16.20
CA PRO A 303 -3.31 -16.48 -17.15
C PRO A 303 -2.82 -16.77 -18.56
#